data_AF-A0A7T8QTS3-F1
#
_entry.id   AF-A0A7T8QTS3-F1
#
_cell.length_a   1.000
_cell.length_b   1.000
_cell.length_c   1.000
_cell.angle_alpha   90.00
_cell.angle_beta   90.00
_cell.angle_gamma   90.00
#
_symmetry.space_group_name_H-M   'P 1'
#
loop_
_entity.id
_entity.type
_entity.pdbx_description
1 polymer ?
#
loop_
_entity_poly.entity_id
_entity_poly.type
_entity_poly.pdbx_seq_one_letter_code
_entity_poly.pdbx_strand_id
1 'polypeptide(L)'
;MMQWGQFVDHDITHTPVNRGFADSILECKDCDAASRIHPECLPIPVPKGDPFYPSINITTGKPFCLAFTRSMPGQLTLGFREQMNQITSFADGSNVYGSDLCEMREIREMRGGRLNSTKQGNGRKDLLPLTTENKECKAQSGYCFEAGDARNSEQPLLASLHTLFMREHNRIADELSRLNSKWSDDKLFLEARRIASAMQQHITWNEFLPRVLGWNAINLYELGLRPEGYYTSYDEKCNPTVLNEFSTAAFRFGHSLIKPKFKRMSNSYSEKGRPLKLADMFFNPDKLQEPGMMDDLLRGVCSTSMETLDQFITEEVTNHCLRIKTLLTPALISPPSTFSGDEIMAFPATISIDPYAI
;
A
#
# COMPACT_ATOMS: atom_id res chain seq x y z
N MET A 1 6.13 9.82 -9.58
CA MET A 1 4.94 9.27 -10.26
C MET A 1 4.57 7.92 -9.68
N MET A 2 5.34 6.84 -9.92
CA MET A 2 5.08 5.48 -9.40
C MET A 2 4.65 5.47 -7.91
N GLN A 3 5.48 6.03 -7.03
CA GLN A 3 5.21 5.98 -5.58
C GLN A 3 3.96 6.77 -5.15
N TRP A 4 3.66 7.87 -5.83
CA TRP A 4 2.47 8.67 -5.53
C TRP A 4 1.19 7.94 -5.96
N GLY A 5 1.24 7.24 -7.11
CA GLY A 5 0.12 6.43 -7.58
C GLY A 5 -0.28 5.36 -6.58
N GLN A 6 0.69 4.63 -6.03
CA GLN A 6 0.44 3.66 -4.96
C GLN A 6 -0.14 4.33 -3.70
N PHE A 7 0.43 5.46 -3.27
CA PHE A 7 -0.04 6.16 -2.08
C PHE A 7 -1.49 6.65 -2.21
N VAL A 8 -1.89 7.11 -3.40
CA VAL A 8 -3.28 7.47 -3.73
C VAL A 8 -4.18 6.23 -3.82
N ASP A 9 -3.71 5.13 -4.40
CA ASP A 9 -4.49 3.87 -4.44
C ASP A 9 -4.88 3.44 -3.02
N HIS A 10 -3.94 3.55 -2.08
CA HIS A 10 -4.17 3.19 -0.69
C HIS A 10 -5.07 4.16 0.07
N ASP A 11 -5.42 5.31 -0.51
CA ASP A 11 -6.37 6.28 0.04
C ASP A 11 -7.82 5.99 -0.38
N ILE A 12 -8.02 5.29 -1.52
CA ILE A 12 -9.34 5.15 -2.14
C ILE A 12 -9.75 3.69 -2.40
N THR A 13 -8.82 2.74 -2.46
CA THR A 13 -9.11 1.32 -2.66
C THR A 13 -8.37 0.40 -1.69
N HIS A 14 -9.12 -0.50 -1.06
CA HIS A 14 -8.58 -1.66 -0.35
C HIS A 14 -9.64 -2.76 -0.38
N THR A 15 -9.35 -3.85 -1.09
CA THR A 15 -10.22 -5.02 -1.11
C THR A 15 -9.67 -6.06 -0.14
N PRO A 16 -10.37 -6.37 0.98
CA PRO A 16 -9.88 -7.35 1.93
C PRO A 16 -10.01 -8.78 1.42
N VAL A 17 -9.20 -9.67 1.99
CA VAL A 17 -9.30 -11.12 1.79
C VAL A 17 -10.00 -11.81 2.95
N ASN A 18 -10.51 -13.01 2.70
CA ASN A 18 -10.99 -13.88 3.77
C ASN A 18 -9.83 -14.29 4.70
N ARG A 19 -10.08 -14.19 6.01
CA ARG A 19 -9.16 -14.57 7.08
C ARG A 19 -9.71 -15.79 7.82
N GLY A 20 -8.82 -16.59 8.40
CA GLY A 20 -9.16 -17.75 9.22
C GLY A 20 -9.56 -17.36 10.64
N PHE A 21 -9.73 -18.37 11.51
CA PHE A 21 -10.04 -18.15 12.92
C PHE A 21 -9.00 -17.24 13.59
N ALA A 22 -9.48 -16.31 14.42
CA ALA A 22 -8.67 -15.29 15.10
C ALA A 22 -7.78 -14.45 14.16
N ASP A 23 -8.34 -14.03 13.02
CA ASP A 23 -7.66 -13.20 12.01
C ASP A 23 -6.36 -13.82 11.44
N SER A 24 -6.30 -15.15 11.41
CA SER A 24 -5.16 -15.86 10.83
C SER A 24 -5.16 -15.75 9.30
N ILE A 25 -3.96 -15.71 8.72
CA ILE A 25 -3.80 -15.77 7.26
C ILE A 25 -4.16 -17.20 6.79
N LEU A 26 -5.03 -17.32 5.78
CA LEU A 26 -5.36 -18.62 5.19
C LEU A 26 -4.16 -19.18 4.43
N GLU A 27 -3.77 -20.43 4.75
CA GLU A 27 -2.67 -21.14 4.08
C GLU A 27 -3.12 -21.74 2.73
N CYS A 28 -3.46 -20.88 1.77
CA CYS A 28 -3.98 -21.27 0.45
C CYS A 28 -2.90 -21.69 -0.56
N LYS A 29 -1.83 -22.35 -0.12
CA LYS A 29 -0.68 -22.71 -0.97
C LYS A 29 -0.86 -24.01 -1.74
N ASP A 30 -1.50 -25.01 -1.13
CA ASP A 30 -1.70 -26.30 -1.77
C ASP A 30 -2.77 -26.21 -2.84
N CYS A 31 -2.60 -26.88 -3.98
CA CYS A 31 -3.56 -26.85 -5.08
C CYS A 31 -4.95 -27.42 -4.73
N ASP A 32 -5.07 -28.18 -3.65
CA ASP A 32 -6.34 -28.72 -3.12
C ASP A 32 -6.90 -27.90 -1.94
N ALA A 33 -6.29 -26.74 -1.61
CA ALA A 33 -6.62 -25.94 -0.44
C ALA A 33 -8.09 -25.47 -0.40
N ALA A 34 -8.74 -25.28 -1.54
CA ALA A 34 -10.17 -24.94 -1.62
C ALA A 34 -11.07 -25.96 -0.88
N SER A 35 -10.71 -27.23 -0.97
CA SER A 35 -11.46 -28.35 -0.37
C SER A 35 -10.97 -28.73 1.03
N ARG A 36 -9.68 -28.46 1.33
CA ARG A 36 -9.01 -28.91 2.55
C ARG A 36 -8.93 -27.83 3.63
N ILE A 37 -8.72 -26.58 3.23
CA ILE A 37 -8.46 -25.44 4.12
C ILE A 37 -9.69 -24.54 4.19
N HIS A 38 -10.07 -23.94 3.07
CA HIS A 38 -11.18 -22.99 3.01
C HIS A 38 -11.69 -22.82 1.58
N PRO A 39 -13.01 -22.73 1.33
CA PRO A 39 -13.57 -22.58 -0.02
C PRO A 39 -13.14 -21.30 -0.76
N GLU A 40 -12.61 -20.32 -0.02
CA GLU A 40 -12.09 -19.06 -0.58
C GLU A 40 -10.62 -19.15 -1.00
N CYS A 41 -9.95 -20.29 -0.79
CA CYS A 41 -8.64 -20.54 -1.39
C CYS A 41 -8.80 -20.76 -2.90
N LEU A 42 -8.03 -20.03 -3.71
CA LEU A 42 -7.99 -20.18 -5.17
C LEU A 42 -6.51 -20.23 -5.64
N PRO A 43 -5.76 -21.26 -5.23
CA PRO A 43 -4.33 -21.40 -5.53
C PRO A 43 -4.08 -21.39 -7.05
N ILE A 44 -3.02 -20.69 -7.49
CA ILE A 44 -2.68 -20.56 -8.92
C ILE A 44 -1.70 -21.68 -9.30
N PRO A 45 -2.08 -22.62 -10.19
CA PRO A 45 -1.21 -23.71 -10.58
C PRO A 45 -0.06 -23.23 -11.46
N VAL A 46 1.15 -23.66 -11.15
CA VAL A 46 2.33 -23.34 -11.95
C VAL A 46 2.41 -24.25 -13.17
N PRO A 47 2.45 -23.71 -14.39
CA PRO A 47 2.49 -24.51 -15.61
C PRO A 47 3.81 -25.27 -15.75
N LYS A 48 3.81 -26.33 -16.57
CA LYS A 48 5.05 -27.03 -16.93
C LYS A 48 5.94 -26.10 -17.76
N GLY A 49 7.22 -26.03 -17.41
CA GLY A 49 8.19 -25.21 -18.13
C GLY A 49 8.22 -23.74 -17.69
N ASP A 50 7.53 -23.37 -16.60
CA ASP A 50 7.73 -22.07 -15.96
C ASP A 50 9.24 -21.84 -15.69
N PRO A 51 9.79 -20.68 -16.07
CA PRO A 51 11.23 -20.43 -15.98
C PRO A 51 11.74 -20.23 -14.54
N PHE A 52 10.84 -19.95 -13.59
CA PHE A 52 11.20 -19.58 -12.23
C PHE A 52 10.68 -20.58 -11.18
N TYR A 53 9.41 -20.95 -11.26
CA TYR A 53 8.78 -21.85 -10.30
C TYR A 53 8.77 -23.30 -10.82
N PRO A 54 9.06 -24.30 -9.96
CA PRO A 54 8.91 -25.68 -10.36
C PRO A 54 7.42 -26.04 -10.48
N SER A 55 7.02 -26.79 -11.50
CA SER A 55 5.62 -27.27 -11.63
C SER A 55 5.23 -28.32 -10.59
N ILE A 56 6.20 -28.96 -9.96
CA ILE A 56 6.02 -29.97 -8.90
C ILE A 56 6.85 -29.56 -7.69
N ASN A 57 6.26 -29.63 -6.50
CA ASN A 57 6.97 -29.44 -5.26
C ASN A 57 7.90 -30.63 -5.00
N ILE A 58 9.22 -30.37 -4.98
CA ILE A 58 10.26 -31.39 -4.83
C ILE A 58 10.17 -32.17 -3.52
N THR A 59 9.60 -31.57 -2.47
CA THR A 59 9.52 -32.18 -1.15
C THR A 59 8.30 -33.09 -1.02
N THR A 60 7.17 -32.69 -1.61
CA THR A 60 5.88 -33.40 -1.45
C THR A 60 5.50 -34.26 -2.66
N GLY A 61 6.14 -34.05 -3.82
CA GLY A 61 5.78 -34.69 -5.08
C GLY A 61 4.44 -34.23 -5.67
N LYS A 62 3.76 -33.26 -5.04
CA LYS A 62 2.48 -32.71 -5.48
C LYS A 62 2.67 -31.56 -6.48
N PRO A 63 1.65 -31.22 -7.30
CA PRO A 63 1.64 -29.99 -8.09
C PRO A 63 1.97 -28.76 -7.23
N PHE A 64 2.78 -27.87 -7.78
CA PHE A 64 3.14 -26.63 -7.12
C PHE A 64 2.13 -25.53 -7.51
N CYS A 65 1.59 -24.85 -6.49
CA CYS A 65 0.73 -23.70 -6.68
C CYS A 65 1.27 -22.49 -5.93
N LEU A 66 0.97 -21.30 -6.45
CA LEU A 66 1.16 -20.03 -5.76
C LEU A 66 -0.05 -19.78 -4.87
N ALA A 67 0.21 -19.31 -3.64
CA ALA A 67 -0.85 -19.05 -2.69
C ALA A 67 -1.71 -17.88 -3.14
N PHE A 68 -3.03 -18.06 -3.14
CA PHE A 68 -3.98 -17.01 -3.48
C PHE A 68 -5.33 -17.27 -2.78
N THR A 69 -5.90 -16.20 -2.25
CA THR A 69 -7.17 -16.20 -1.51
C THR A 69 -8.11 -15.25 -2.21
N ARG A 70 -9.37 -15.63 -2.38
CA ARG A 70 -10.37 -14.75 -2.98
C ARG A 70 -10.68 -13.59 -2.05
N SER A 71 -10.79 -12.41 -2.65
CA SER A 71 -11.28 -11.19 -2.04
C SER A 71 -12.66 -11.39 -1.42
N MET A 72 -12.91 -10.76 -0.26
CA MET A 72 -14.15 -10.90 0.51
C MET A 72 -15.35 -10.36 -0.27
N PRO A 73 -16.50 -11.09 -0.27
CA PRO A 73 -17.73 -10.57 -0.87
C PRO A 73 -18.31 -9.44 0.00
N GLY A 74 -18.68 -8.31 -0.63
CA GLY A 74 -19.33 -7.16 0.00
C GLY A 74 -20.85 -7.08 -0.18
N GLN A 75 -21.43 -8.01 -0.93
CA GLN A 75 -22.88 -8.06 -1.19
C GLN A 75 -23.70 -8.40 0.07
N LEU A 76 -24.83 -7.71 0.26
CA LEU A 76 -25.76 -7.92 1.39
C LEU A 76 -26.93 -8.86 1.05
N THR A 77 -27.16 -9.11 -0.23
CA THR A 77 -28.26 -9.93 -0.74
C THR A 77 -27.73 -11.06 -1.63
N LEU A 78 -28.52 -12.11 -1.81
CA LEU A 78 -28.22 -13.16 -2.79
C LEU A 78 -28.13 -12.53 -4.20
N GLY A 79 -27.08 -12.87 -4.93
CA GLY A 79 -26.82 -12.28 -6.25
C GLY A 79 -25.43 -12.61 -6.78
N PHE A 80 -25.00 -11.83 -7.78
CA PHE A 80 -23.65 -11.88 -8.31
C PHE A 80 -22.66 -11.35 -7.27
N ARG A 81 -21.52 -12.04 -7.15
CA ARG A 81 -20.49 -11.70 -6.17
C ARG A 81 -19.87 -10.34 -6.47
N GLU A 82 -20.18 -9.37 -5.62
CA GLU A 82 -19.52 -8.07 -5.56
C GLU A 82 -18.50 -8.04 -4.43
N GLN A 83 -17.32 -7.45 -4.65
CA GLN A 83 -16.30 -7.27 -3.63
C GLN A 83 -16.54 -6.00 -2.81
N MET A 84 -15.97 -5.94 -1.60
CA MET A 84 -16.03 -4.74 -0.77
C MET A 84 -14.79 -3.86 -0.93
N ASN A 85 -14.98 -2.56 -0.76
CA ASN A 85 -13.91 -1.63 -0.44
C ASN A 85 -13.95 -1.39 1.08
N GLN A 86 -12.90 -1.76 1.81
CA GLN A 86 -12.86 -1.61 3.27
C GLN A 86 -12.39 -0.23 3.73
N ILE A 87 -11.95 0.63 2.81
CA ILE A 87 -11.58 2.01 3.10
C ILE A 87 -12.53 3.02 2.47
N THR A 88 -12.41 4.29 2.85
CA THR A 88 -13.19 5.38 2.26
C THR A 88 -12.90 5.48 0.75
N SER A 89 -13.92 5.80 -0.06
CA SER A 89 -13.72 6.01 -1.51
C SER A 89 -13.27 7.44 -1.85
N PHE A 90 -13.30 8.34 -0.88
CA PHE A 90 -12.90 9.73 -1.06
C PHE A 90 -11.38 9.84 -0.97
N ALA A 91 -10.77 10.75 -1.75
CA ALA A 91 -9.39 11.14 -1.53
C ALA A 91 -9.29 12.05 -0.29
N ASP A 92 -9.40 11.48 0.90
CA ASP A 92 -9.52 12.18 2.17
C ASP A 92 -8.33 11.93 3.12
N GLY A 93 -7.28 11.28 2.63
CA GLY A 93 -6.09 10.93 3.40
C GLY A 93 -6.32 9.81 4.41
N SER A 94 -7.32 8.94 4.22
CA SER A 94 -7.57 7.74 5.02
C SER A 94 -6.33 6.86 5.15
N ASN A 95 -5.48 6.82 4.13
CA ASN A 95 -4.16 6.19 4.17
C ASN A 95 -3.23 6.70 5.30
N VAL A 96 -3.47 7.92 5.78
CA VAL A 96 -2.77 8.54 6.92
C VAL A 96 -3.63 8.48 8.18
N TYR A 97 -4.96 8.61 8.06
CA TYR A 97 -5.87 8.90 9.19
C TYR A 97 -6.78 7.75 9.64
N GLY A 98 -6.78 6.62 8.96
CA GLY A 98 -7.70 5.51 9.18
C GLY A 98 -9.02 5.73 8.43
N SER A 99 -9.71 4.63 8.18
CA SER A 99 -11.04 4.61 7.55
C SER A 99 -12.18 4.48 8.55
N ASP A 100 -11.87 4.23 9.83
CA ASP A 100 -12.83 4.27 10.92
C ASP A 100 -12.32 5.03 12.16
N LEU A 101 -13.22 5.23 13.14
CA LEU A 101 -12.93 6.00 14.35
C LEU A 101 -12.01 5.27 15.34
N CYS A 102 -11.95 3.95 15.31
CA CYS A 102 -11.06 3.14 16.13
C CYS A 102 -9.63 3.27 15.59
N GLU A 103 -9.42 2.99 14.30
CA GLU A 103 -8.13 3.16 13.62
C GLU A 103 -7.59 4.57 13.82
N MET A 104 -8.43 5.59 13.61
CA MET A 104 -8.06 6.99 13.80
C MET A 104 -7.61 7.32 15.23
N ARG A 105 -8.17 6.67 16.25
CA ARG A 105 -7.76 6.88 17.64
C ARG A 105 -6.42 6.21 17.95
N GLU A 106 -6.17 5.03 17.38
CA GLU A 106 -4.94 4.26 17.62
C GLU A 106 -3.70 4.99 17.09
N ILE A 107 -3.82 5.64 15.93
CA ILE A 107 -2.71 6.39 15.32
C ILE A 107 -2.46 7.77 15.94
N ARG A 108 -3.32 8.25 16.85
CA ARG A 108 -3.21 9.59 17.46
C ARG A 108 -2.31 9.56 18.68
N GLU A 109 -1.55 10.64 18.87
CA GLU A 109 -0.83 10.90 20.13
C GLU A 109 -1.80 11.30 21.26
N MET A 110 -3.04 11.69 20.90
CA MET A 110 -4.06 12.23 21.81
C MET A 110 -3.59 13.47 22.57
N ARG A 111 -2.60 14.19 22.01
CA ARG A 111 -2.01 15.39 22.57
C ARG A 111 -1.55 16.35 21.46
N GLY A 112 -1.95 17.62 21.58
CA GLY A 112 -1.56 18.69 20.65
C GLY A 112 -2.14 18.54 19.24
N GLY A 113 -3.15 17.69 19.06
CA GLY A 113 -3.72 17.33 17.76
C GLY A 113 -2.79 16.51 16.89
N ARG A 114 -1.81 15.80 17.48
CA ARG A 114 -0.73 15.11 16.77
C ARG A 114 -1.06 13.64 16.48
N LEU A 115 -0.45 13.13 15.43
CA LEU A 115 -0.28 11.71 15.17
C LEU A 115 0.89 11.14 15.99
N ASN A 116 0.74 9.90 16.43
CA ASN A 116 1.77 9.15 17.13
C ASN A 116 3.00 8.95 16.21
N SER A 117 4.18 8.79 16.80
CA SER A 117 5.43 8.64 16.04
C SER A 117 6.54 7.97 16.86
N THR A 118 7.44 7.26 16.19
CA THR A 118 8.63 6.67 16.84
C THR A 118 9.79 7.65 16.79
N LYS A 119 10.21 8.12 17.97
CA LYS A 119 11.37 9.01 18.15
C LYS A 119 12.67 8.24 17.84
N GLN A 120 13.49 8.78 16.95
CA GLN A 120 14.72 8.11 16.49
C GLN A 120 15.98 8.45 17.32
N GLY A 121 15.89 9.37 18.29
CA GLY A 121 17.04 9.84 19.07
C GLY A 121 18.10 10.58 18.24
N ASN A 122 19.13 11.14 18.89
CA ASN A 122 20.29 11.77 18.24
C ASN A 122 19.92 12.86 17.20
N GLY A 123 18.85 13.62 17.44
CA GLY A 123 18.38 14.69 16.56
C GLY A 123 17.78 14.22 15.22
N ARG A 124 17.56 12.91 15.03
CA ARG A 124 16.92 12.36 13.84
C ARG A 124 15.42 12.63 13.87
N LYS A 125 14.82 12.86 12.70
CA LYS A 125 13.37 13.05 12.55
C LYS A 125 12.63 11.75 12.84
N ASP A 126 11.43 11.89 13.40
CA ASP A 126 10.58 10.77 13.81
C ASP A 126 10.17 9.91 12.63
N LEU A 127 9.99 8.61 12.84
CA LEU A 127 9.36 7.70 11.88
C LEU A 127 7.92 7.40 12.32
N LEU A 128 7.18 6.69 11.48
CA LEU A 128 5.88 6.14 11.87
C LEU A 128 5.98 5.32 13.17
N PRO A 129 4.90 5.20 13.95
CA PRO A 129 4.81 4.27 15.07
C PRO A 129 5.18 2.85 14.65
N LEU A 130 5.74 2.09 15.59
CA LEU A 130 6.07 0.67 15.41
C LEU A 130 4.99 -0.20 16.05
N THR A 131 4.63 -1.29 15.37
CA THR A 131 3.66 -2.29 15.83
C THR A 131 4.19 -3.71 15.60
N THR A 132 3.80 -4.63 16.50
CA THR A 132 4.02 -6.08 16.35
C THR A 132 2.78 -6.80 15.81
N GLU A 133 1.67 -6.07 15.60
CA GLU A 133 0.39 -6.68 15.27
C GLU A 133 0.26 -7.04 13.79
N ASN A 134 1.04 -6.39 12.92
CA ASN A 134 1.03 -6.67 11.48
C ASN A 134 1.52 -8.10 11.19
N LYS A 135 0.60 -8.99 10.82
CA LYS A 135 0.87 -10.42 10.54
C LYS A 135 1.68 -10.65 9.26
N GLU A 136 1.78 -9.65 8.38
CA GLU A 136 2.56 -9.72 7.15
C GLU A 136 4.00 -9.24 7.35
N CYS A 137 4.36 -8.79 8.56
CA CYS A 137 5.69 -8.28 8.85
C CYS A 137 6.80 -9.31 8.65
N LYS A 138 7.84 -8.93 7.90
CA LYS A 138 9.02 -9.75 7.57
C LYS A 138 10.32 -9.18 8.14
N ALA A 139 10.24 -8.07 8.89
CA ALA A 139 11.40 -7.48 9.58
C ALA A 139 12.00 -8.45 10.60
N GLN A 140 13.33 -8.45 10.71
CA GLN A 140 14.04 -9.28 11.68
C GLN A 140 13.79 -8.79 13.11
N SER A 141 13.56 -7.49 13.27
CA SER A 141 13.19 -6.90 14.56
C SER A 141 11.81 -7.35 15.07
N GLY A 142 10.95 -7.89 14.20
CA GLY A 142 9.55 -8.21 14.50
C GLY A 142 8.61 -6.99 14.50
N TYR A 143 9.11 -5.80 14.16
CA TYR A 143 8.31 -4.58 14.12
C TYR A 143 8.03 -4.13 12.69
N CYS A 144 6.78 -3.81 12.43
CA CYS A 144 6.36 -3.05 11.25
C CYS A 144 5.88 -1.65 11.62
N PHE A 145 5.65 -0.79 10.63
CA PHE A 145 5.04 0.52 10.88
C PHE A 145 3.51 0.43 10.96
N GLU A 146 2.93 1.42 11.62
CA GLU A 146 1.50 1.62 11.76
C GLU A 146 1.11 3.00 11.20
N ALA A 147 0.01 3.04 10.46
CA ALA A 147 -0.56 4.23 9.83
C ALA A 147 -2.05 3.99 9.57
N GLY A 148 -2.72 4.95 8.92
CA GLY A 148 -4.14 4.82 8.57
C GLY A 148 -4.49 3.72 7.57
N ASP A 149 -3.52 3.24 6.78
CA ASP A 149 -3.68 2.03 5.94
C ASP A 149 -2.69 0.94 6.38
N ALA A 150 -3.18 -0.29 6.48
CA ALA A 150 -2.43 -1.44 6.98
C ALA A 150 -1.23 -1.85 6.09
N ARG A 151 -1.24 -1.44 4.81
CA ARG A 151 -0.19 -1.79 3.84
C ARG A 151 0.96 -0.77 3.83
N ASN A 152 0.98 0.19 4.77
CA ASN A 152 2.03 1.21 4.87
C ASN A 152 3.47 0.66 4.88
N SER A 153 3.66 -0.58 5.36
CA SER A 153 4.96 -1.24 5.47
C SER A 153 5.28 -2.17 4.30
N GLU A 154 4.40 -2.27 3.30
CA GLU A 154 4.55 -3.18 2.17
C GLU A 154 5.91 -2.97 1.48
N GLN A 155 6.36 -1.71 1.32
CA GLN A 155 7.72 -1.40 0.87
C GLN A 155 8.21 -0.04 1.40
N PRO A 156 9.53 0.22 1.50
CA PRO A 156 10.07 1.35 2.26
C PRO A 156 9.82 2.73 1.65
N LEU A 157 9.62 2.87 0.35
CA LEU A 157 9.27 4.15 -0.25
C LEU A 157 7.81 4.54 0.05
N LEU A 158 6.91 3.56 0.14
CA LEU A 158 5.54 3.78 0.61
C LEU A 158 5.54 4.24 2.06
N ALA A 159 6.21 3.48 2.94
CA ALA A 159 6.40 3.85 4.34
C ALA A 159 7.04 5.25 4.50
N SER A 160 7.92 5.64 3.56
CA SER A 160 8.51 6.99 3.54
C SER A 160 7.46 8.06 3.23
N LEU A 161 6.53 7.84 2.30
CA LEU A 161 5.44 8.80 2.05
C LEU A 161 4.47 8.90 3.24
N HIS A 162 4.06 7.77 3.84
CA HIS A 162 3.26 7.80 5.07
C HIS A 162 3.99 8.57 6.18
N THR A 163 5.30 8.34 6.37
CA THR A 163 6.12 9.09 7.34
C THR A 163 6.16 10.58 7.02
N LEU A 164 6.25 10.98 5.74
CA LEU A 164 6.23 12.39 5.34
C LEU A 164 4.91 13.06 5.71
N PHE A 165 3.77 12.43 5.43
CA PHE A 165 2.46 12.99 5.78
C PHE A 165 2.18 13.00 7.28
N MET A 166 2.64 11.99 8.02
CA MET A 166 2.61 12.03 9.49
C MET A 166 3.41 13.23 10.04
N ARG A 167 4.62 13.45 9.51
CA ARG A 167 5.46 14.61 9.90
C ARG A 167 4.79 15.93 9.53
N GLU A 168 4.20 16.02 8.34
CA GLU A 168 3.53 17.24 7.88
C GLU A 168 2.27 17.56 8.69
N HIS A 169 1.46 16.55 9.01
CA HIS A 169 0.35 16.69 9.93
C HIS A 169 0.80 17.26 11.27
N ASN A 170 1.83 16.65 11.88
CA ASN A 170 2.37 17.10 13.16
C ASN A 170 2.93 18.53 13.09
N ARG A 171 3.56 18.91 11.97
CA ARG A 171 4.02 20.28 11.74
C ARG A 171 2.84 21.26 11.67
N ILE A 172 1.78 20.92 10.94
CA ILE A 172 0.58 21.76 10.82
C ILE A 172 -0.11 21.90 12.19
N ALA A 173 -0.29 20.79 12.92
CA ALA A 173 -0.90 20.80 14.24
C ALA A 173 -0.12 21.69 15.24
N ASP A 174 1.21 21.62 15.22
CA ASP A 174 2.08 22.48 16.05
C ASP A 174 1.89 23.97 15.72
N GLU A 175 1.85 24.34 14.43
CA GLU A 175 1.62 25.74 14.04
C GLU A 175 0.21 26.21 14.41
N LEU A 176 -0.82 25.38 14.18
CA LEU A 176 -2.20 25.70 14.56
C LEU A 176 -2.33 25.88 16.08
N SER A 177 -1.62 25.08 16.87
CA SER A 177 -1.59 25.20 18.33
C SER A 177 -0.95 26.50 18.79
N ARG A 178 0.12 26.96 18.12
CA ARG A 178 0.75 28.26 18.43
C ARG A 178 -0.15 29.43 18.09
N LEU A 179 -0.84 29.37 16.94
CA LEU A 179 -1.76 30.41 16.51
C LEU A 179 -3.05 30.43 17.36
N ASN A 180 -3.50 29.26 17.80
CA ASN A 180 -4.78 29.07 18.47
C ASN A 180 -4.60 28.33 19.80
N SER A 181 -4.02 29.00 20.80
CA SER A 181 -3.68 28.40 22.11
C SER A 181 -4.86 27.85 22.91
N LYS A 182 -6.11 28.15 22.52
CA LYS A 182 -7.35 27.66 23.16
C LYS A 182 -8.01 26.49 22.43
N TRP A 183 -7.48 26.04 21.30
CA TRP A 183 -8.06 24.90 20.59
C TRP A 183 -7.80 23.60 21.34
N SER A 184 -8.81 22.72 21.37
CA SER A 184 -8.69 21.38 21.94
C SER A 184 -7.84 20.47 21.04
N ASP A 185 -7.41 19.34 21.59
CA ASP A 185 -6.70 18.29 20.86
C ASP A 185 -7.47 17.85 19.59
N ASP A 186 -8.76 17.55 19.73
CA ASP A 186 -9.62 17.15 18.62
C ASP A 186 -9.71 18.23 17.54
N LYS A 187 -9.84 19.51 17.94
CA LYS A 187 -9.93 20.60 16.97
C LYS A 187 -8.62 20.78 16.21
N LEU A 188 -7.48 20.71 16.90
CA LEU A 188 -6.16 20.76 16.26
C LEU A 188 -5.97 19.60 15.28
N PHE A 189 -6.31 18.39 15.70
CA PHE A 189 -6.21 17.20 14.86
C PHE A 189 -7.09 17.29 13.61
N LEU A 190 -8.36 17.66 13.76
CA LEU A 190 -9.30 17.71 12.64
C LEU A 190 -8.94 18.82 11.63
N GLU A 191 -8.48 19.99 12.09
CA GLU A 191 -8.04 21.06 11.19
C GLU A 191 -6.70 20.72 10.51
N ALA A 192 -5.75 20.10 11.23
CA ALA A 192 -4.51 19.62 10.63
C ALA A 192 -4.76 18.53 9.59
N ARG A 193 -5.66 17.58 9.90
CA ARG A 193 -6.15 16.56 8.95
C ARG A 193 -6.74 17.22 7.71
N ARG A 194 -7.67 18.17 7.87
CA ARG A 194 -8.32 18.86 6.75
C ARG A 194 -7.32 19.52 5.81
N ILE A 195 -6.30 20.20 6.35
CA ILE A 195 -5.27 20.86 5.53
C ILE A 195 -4.41 19.82 4.81
N ALA A 196 -3.92 18.80 5.51
CA ALA A 196 -3.07 17.77 4.93
C ALA A 196 -3.80 16.93 3.86
N SER A 197 -5.07 16.60 4.05
CA SER A 197 -5.90 15.94 3.04
C SER A 197 -6.09 16.83 1.81
N ALA A 198 -6.32 18.14 2.00
CA ALA A 198 -6.38 19.09 0.88
C ALA A 198 -5.05 19.18 0.12
N MET A 199 -3.89 19.05 0.80
CA MET A 199 -2.59 18.96 0.14
C MET A 199 -2.49 17.69 -0.72
N GLN A 200 -2.94 16.54 -0.23
CA GLN A 200 -2.98 15.30 -1.02
C GLN A 200 -3.87 15.46 -2.26
N GLN A 201 -5.08 16.00 -2.10
CA GLN A 201 -5.98 16.29 -3.22
C GLN A 201 -5.33 17.26 -4.22
N HIS A 202 -4.71 18.33 -3.75
CA HIS A 202 -4.06 19.29 -4.64
C HIS A 202 -2.95 18.63 -5.46
N ILE A 203 -2.04 17.87 -4.84
CA ILE A 203 -0.97 17.15 -5.55
C ILE A 203 -1.57 16.15 -6.56
N THR A 204 -2.60 15.40 -6.16
CA THR A 204 -3.22 14.38 -7.02
C THR A 204 -3.86 15.00 -8.25
N TRP A 205 -4.72 16.01 -8.10
CA TRP A 205 -5.43 16.60 -9.24
C TRP A 205 -4.58 17.57 -10.06
N ASN A 206 -3.67 18.32 -9.44
CA ASN A 206 -2.87 19.34 -10.13
C ASN A 206 -1.61 18.78 -10.77
N GLU A 207 -0.96 17.78 -10.14
CA GLU A 207 0.37 17.33 -10.55
C GLU A 207 0.37 15.89 -11.06
N PHE A 208 -0.35 14.97 -10.41
CA PHE A 208 -0.34 13.56 -10.77
C PHE A 208 -1.25 13.23 -11.95
N LEU A 209 -2.55 13.54 -11.86
CA LEU A 209 -3.52 13.19 -12.90
C LEU A 209 -3.17 13.75 -14.28
N PRO A 210 -2.71 15.01 -14.45
CA PRO A 210 -2.33 15.52 -15.77
C PRO A 210 -1.15 14.78 -16.39
N ARG A 211 -0.28 14.18 -15.58
CA ARG A 211 0.85 13.38 -16.05
C ARG A 211 0.46 11.95 -16.43
N VAL A 212 -0.59 11.42 -15.81
CA VAL A 212 -1.12 10.07 -16.09
C VAL A 212 -2.08 10.10 -17.28
N LEU A 213 -3.04 11.02 -17.29
CA LEU A 213 -4.13 11.06 -18.28
C LEU A 213 -3.82 11.97 -19.48
N GLY A 214 -2.87 12.91 -19.32
CA GLY A 214 -2.61 13.96 -20.29
C GLY A 214 -3.66 15.09 -20.24
N TRP A 215 -3.28 16.27 -20.71
CA TRP A 215 -4.13 17.47 -20.66
C TRP A 215 -5.45 17.36 -21.44
N ASN A 216 -5.48 16.55 -22.50
CA ASN A 216 -6.71 16.35 -23.28
C ASN A 216 -7.81 15.70 -22.42
N ALA A 217 -7.47 14.66 -21.64
CA ALA A 217 -8.42 14.01 -20.75
C ALA A 217 -8.78 14.91 -19.57
N ILE A 218 -7.82 15.62 -18.98
CA ILE A 218 -8.08 16.58 -17.89
C ILE A 218 -9.10 17.63 -18.30
N ASN A 219 -8.97 18.17 -19.52
CA ASN A 219 -9.90 19.17 -20.03
C ASN A 219 -11.26 18.56 -20.41
N LEU A 220 -11.26 17.37 -21.03
CA LEU A 220 -12.49 16.68 -21.43
C LEU A 220 -13.38 16.34 -20.23
N TYR A 221 -12.79 15.92 -19.12
CA TYR A 221 -13.50 15.53 -17.90
C TYR A 221 -13.54 16.64 -16.84
N GLU A 222 -13.11 17.85 -17.18
CA GLU A 222 -13.14 19.03 -16.30
C GLU A 222 -12.44 18.80 -14.94
N LEU A 223 -11.34 18.04 -14.93
CA LEU A 223 -10.60 17.64 -13.72
C LEU A 223 -9.59 18.69 -13.25
N GLY A 224 -9.43 19.78 -13.99
CA GLY A 224 -8.48 20.85 -13.67
C GLY A 224 -8.89 21.63 -12.42
N LEU A 225 -7.92 21.93 -11.56
CA LEU A 225 -8.16 22.81 -10.42
C LEU A 225 -8.33 24.27 -10.87
N ARG A 226 -9.22 25.00 -10.20
CA ARG A 226 -9.33 26.45 -10.37
C ARG A 226 -8.10 27.13 -9.75
N PRO A 227 -7.53 28.17 -10.40
CA PRO A 227 -6.40 28.90 -9.84
C PRO A 227 -6.75 29.66 -8.56
N GLU A 228 -8.03 30.01 -8.38
CA GLU A 228 -8.56 30.72 -7.22
C GLU A 228 -10.04 30.41 -6.99
N GLY A 229 -10.52 30.69 -5.78
CA GLY A 229 -11.92 30.51 -5.37
C GLY A 229 -12.29 29.09 -4.94
N TYR A 230 -13.59 28.84 -4.81
CA TYR A 230 -14.13 27.55 -4.39
C TYR A 230 -14.71 26.77 -5.57
N TYR A 231 -14.64 25.45 -5.49
CA TYR A 231 -15.42 24.57 -6.36
C TYR A 231 -16.89 24.60 -5.91
N THR A 232 -17.81 24.90 -6.84
CA THR A 232 -19.23 25.09 -6.54
C THR A 232 -20.14 24.01 -7.15
N SER A 233 -19.57 23.05 -7.87
CA SER A 233 -20.32 22.02 -8.61
C SER A 233 -20.36 20.68 -7.86
N TYR A 234 -20.39 20.73 -6.52
CA TYR A 234 -20.63 19.52 -5.72
C TYR A 234 -22.06 19.03 -5.99
N ASP A 235 -22.19 17.75 -6.33
CA ASP A 235 -23.47 17.09 -6.56
C ASP A 235 -23.68 16.01 -5.50
N GLU A 236 -24.67 16.22 -4.63
CA GLU A 236 -25.07 15.27 -3.58
C GLU A 236 -25.62 13.94 -4.13
N LYS A 237 -26.03 13.90 -5.41
CA LYS A 237 -26.56 12.71 -6.07
C LYS A 237 -25.48 11.91 -6.80
N CYS A 238 -24.27 12.45 -6.91
CA CYS A 238 -23.15 11.74 -7.50
C CYS A 238 -22.76 10.57 -6.60
N ASN A 239 -22.63 9.37 -7.16
CA ASN A 239 -22.14 8.21 -6.42
C ASN A 239 -20.60 8.25 -6.36
N PRO A 240 -19.99 8.46 -5.18
CA PRO A 240 -18.54 8.59 -5.06
C PRO A 240 -17.83 7.23 -4.88
N THR A 241 -18.55 6.09 -4.96
CA THR A 241 -17.94 4.78 -4.78
C THR A 241 -16.95 4.46 -5.89
N VAL A 242 -15.81 3.87 -5.53
CA VAL A 242 -14.85 3.35 -6.51
C VAL A 242 -15.45 2.14 -7.25
N LEU A 243 -15.24 2.09 -8.57
CA LEU A 243 -15.60 0.95 -9.43
C LEU A 243 -14.65 -0.23 -9.23
N ASN A 244 -15.15 -1.47 -9.30
CA ASN A 244 -14.33 -2.67 -9.18
C ASN A 244 -13.25 -2.74 -10.27
N GLU A 245 -13.58 -2.35 -11.50
CA GLU A 245 -12.64 -2.29 -12.62
C GLU A 245 -11.55 -1.25 -12.39
N PHE A 246 -11.83 -0.21 -11.62
CA PHE A 246 -10.80 0.76 -11.25
C PHE A 246 -9.83 0.18 -10.22
N SER A 247 -10.34 -0.38 -9.11
CA SER A 247 -9.53 -0.87 -7.99
C SER A 247 -8.70 -2.11 -8.32
N THR A 248 -9.24 -2.98 -9.17
CA THR A 248 -8.63 -4.26 -9.51
C THR A 248 -7.73 -4.16 -10.72
N ALA A 249 -8.09 -3.32 -11.68
CA ALA A 249 -7.55 -3.41 -13.02
C ALA A 249 -6.89 -2.10 -13.44
N ALA A 250 -7.69 -1.06 -13.66
CA ALA A 250 -7.22 0.16 -14.31
C ALA A 250 -6.12 0.86 -13.51
N PHE A 251 -6.27 0.99 -12.19
CA PHE A 251 -5.30 1.72 -11.38
C PHE A 251 -4.04 0.91 -11.01
N ARG A 252 -4.02 -0.39 -11.37
CA ARG A 252 -2.84 -1.26 -11.27
C ARG A 252 -1.83 -1.05 -12.40
N PHE A 253 -2.08 -0.13 -13.35
CA PHE A 253 -1.08 0.28 -14.35
C PHE A 253 0.26 0.68 -13.71
N GLY A 254 0.22 1.18 -12.46
CA GLY A 254 1.39 1.54 -11.67
C GLY A 254 2.41 0.42 -11.47
N HIS A 255 2.01 -0.86 -11.57
CA HIS A 255 2.93 -2.00 -11.43
C HIS A 255 3.97 -2.08 -12.54
N SER A 256 3.65 -1.63 -13.75
CA SER A 256 4.62 -1.52 -14.86
C SER A 256 5.70 -0.46 -14.57
N LEU A 257 5.41 0.53 -13.71
CA LEU A 257 6.30 1.64 -13.41
C LEU A 257 7.36 1.30 -12.34
N ILE A 258 7.26 0.12 -11.72
CA ILE A 258 8.07 -0.29 -10.57
C ILE A 258 9.49 -0.64 -11.00
N LYS A 259 10.47 0.05 -10.40
CA LYS A 259 11.89 -0.27 -10.55
C LYS A 259 12.25 -1.54 -9.75
N PRO A 260 13.10 -2.44 -10.28
CA PRO A 260 13.61 -3.59 -9.53
C PRO A 260 14.47 -3.20 -8.32
N LYS A 261 15.13 -2.04 -8.40
CA LYS A 261 16.10 -1.61 -7.40
C LYS A 261 15.97 -0.12 -7.14
N PHE A 262 16.11 0.28 -5.89
CA PHE A 262 16.13 1.69 -5.50
C PHE A 262 17.55 2.15 -5.22
N LYS A 263 17.95 3.23 -5.90
CA LYS A 263 19.21 3.91 -5.64
C LYS A 263 19.13 4.63 -4.30
N ARG A 264 20.28 4.76 -3.64
CA ARG A 264 20.46 5.60 -2.46
C ARG A 264 21.36 6.76 -2.85
N MET A 265 20.97 7.97 -2.51
CA MET A 265 21.67 9.18 -2.90
C MET A 265 22.06 10.01 -1.68
N SER A 266 23.31 10.44 -1.63
CA SER A 266 23.82 11.34 -0.60
C SER A 266 23.18 12.74 -0.67
N ASN A 267 23.52 13.61 0.27
CA ASN A 267 23.08 15.01 0.28
C ASN A 267 23.50 15.79 -0.99
N SER A 268 24.59 15.37 -1.66
CA SER A 268 25.05 15.97 -2.92
C SER A 268 24.56 15.21 -4.16
N TYR A 269 23.53 14.36 -4.01
CA TYR A 269 22.98 13.51 -5.09
C TYR A 269 24.01 12.56 -5.73
N SER A 270 25.05 12.17 -4.98
CA SER A 270 25.96 11.10 -5.40
C SER A 270 25.45 9.74 -4.93
N GLU A 271 25.59 8.71 -5.78
CA GLU A 271 25.17 7.35 -5.43
C GLU A 271 25.92 6.82 -4.20
N LYS A 272 25.16 6.27 -3.25
CA LYS A 272 25.66 5.79 -1.96
C LYS A 272 25.49 4.28 -1.85
N GLY A 273 26.62 3.58 -1.93
CA GLY A 273 26.66 2.12 -1.83
C GLY A 273 25.86 1.44 -2.95
N ARG A 274 25.51 0.16 -2.74
CA ARG A 274 24.76 -0.61 -3.73
C ARG A 274 23.27 -0.25 -3.70
N PRO A 275 22.57 -0.21 -4.86
CA PRO A 275 21.11 -0.14 -4.92
C PRO A 275 20.47 -1.31 -4.17
N LEU A 276 19.34 -1.04 -3.52
CA LEU A 276 18.60 -2.05 -2.76
C LEU A 276 17.58 -2.73 -3.67
N LYS A 277 17.53 -4.06 -3.66
CA LYS A 277 16.53 -4.83 -4.41
C LYS A 277 15.18 -4.76 -3.73
N LEU A 278 14.12 -4.54 -4.52
CA LEU A 278 12.75 -4.45 -4.01
C LEU A 278 12.34 -5.73 -3.26
N ALA A 279 12.67 -6.92 -3.79
CA ALA A 279 12.31 -8.19 -3.16
C ALA A 279 12.89 -8.40 -1.75
N ASP A 280 13.95 -7.69 -1.40
CA ASP A 280 14.58 -7.79 -0.08
C ASP A 280 13.95 -6.84 0.95
N MET A 281 13.09 -5.92 0.50
CA MET A 281 12.53 -4.84 1.31
C MET A 281 11.02 -4.97 1.56
N PHE A 282 10.33 -5.90 0.88
CA PHE A 282 8.90 -6.12 1.12
C PHE A 282 8.62 -6.46 2.59
N PHE A 283 7.71 -5.71 3.22
CA PHE A 283 7.29 -5.87 4.62
C PHE A 283 8.45 -5.82 5.63
N ASN A 284 9.54 -5.12 5.29
CA ASN A 284 10.75 -5.04 6.10
C ASN A 284 11.20 -3.58 6.34
N PRO A 285 10.58 -2.89 7.32
CA PRO A 285 10.94 -1.51 7.64
C PRO A 285 12.25 -1.34 8.41
N ASP A 286 12.94 -2.42 8.82
CA ASP A 286 14.24 -2.31 9.52
C ASP A 286 15.23 -1.44 8.76
N LYS A 287 15.19 -1.52 7.42
CA LYS A 287 16.04 -0.69 6.54
C LYS A 287 15.80 0.80 6.75
N LEU A 288 14.56 1.25 6.92
CA LEU A 288 14.25 2.67 7.12
C LEU A 288 14.67 3.21 8.48
N GLN A 289 14.87 2.33 9.48
CA GLN A 289 15.37 2.72 10.79
C GLN A 289 16.89 3.01 10.77
N GLU A 290 17.61 2.57 9.73
CA GLU A 290 19.01 2.89 9.55
C GLU A 290 19.21 4.41 9.39
N PRO A 291 20.23 5.01 10.04
CA PRO A 291 20.48 6.44 9.97
C PRO A 291 20.59 6.97 8.53
N GLY A 292 19.71 7.92 8.18
CA GLY A 292 19.70 8.59 6.88
C GLY A 292 19.09 7.78 5.72
N MET A 293 18.62 6.54 5.96
CA MET A 293 18.10 5.70 4.87
C MET A 293 16.91 6.32 4.15
N MET A 294 15.94 6.84 4.89
CA MET A 294 14.74 7.46 4.32
C MET A 294 15.12 8.60 3.36
N ASP A 295 15.99 9.51 3.80
CA ASP A 295 16.43 10.65 2.99
C ASP A 295 17.24 10.18 1.76
N ASP A 296 18.10 9.17 1.94
CA ASP A 296 18.90 8.61 0.85
C ASP A 296 18.01 7.96 -0.23
N LEU A 297 16.96 7.24 0.18
CA LEU A 297 15.99 6.62 -0.72
C LEU A 297 15.10 7.64 -1.41
N LEU A 298 14.58 8.64 -0.67
CA LEU A 298 13.75 9.70 -1.25
C LEU A 298 14.52 10.50 -2.32
N ARG A 299 15.78 10.88 -2.05
CA ARG A 299 16.63 11.49 -3.10
C ARG A 299 16.88 10.54 -4.27
N GLY A 300 17.02 9.25 -4.02
CA GLY A 300 17.12 8.22 -5.05
C GLY A 300 15.92 8.21 -5.99
N VAL A 301 14.71 8.21 -5.45
CA VAL A 301 13.47 8.21 -6.24
C VAL A 301 13.26 9.53 -6.97
N CYS A 302 13.62 10.66 -6.36
CA CYS A 302 13.52 11.96 -7.03
C CYS A 302 14.53 12.13 -8.18
N SER A 303 15.64 11.39 -8.16
CA SER A 303 16.71 11.46 -9.19
C SER A 303 16.71 10.30 -10.18
N THR A 304 15.81 9.34 -10.02
CA THR A 304 15.70 8.16 -10.89
C THR A 304 14.35 8.18 -11.58
N SER A 305 14.34 8.02 -12.90
CA SER A 305 13.08 7.83 -13.65
C SER A 305 12.37 6.55 -13.21
N MET A 306 11.05 6.49 -13.36
CA MET A 306 10.28 5.25 -13.23
C MET A 306 10.59 4.27 -14.37
N GLU A 307 10.09 3.04 -14.30
CA GLU A 307 10.07 2.16 -15.49
C GLU A 307 9.03 2.64 -16.51
N THR A 308 9.15 2.13 -17.73
CA THR A 308 8.23 2.46 -18.82
C THR A 308 6.83 1.92 -18.51
N LEU A 309 5.81 2.68 -18.89
CA LEU A 309 4.44 2.17 -18.90
C LEU A 309 4.29 1.20 -20.07
N ASP A 310 4.25 -0.09 -19.78
CA ASP A 310 4.08 -1.16 -20.75
C ASP A 310 3.41 -2.40 -20.13
N GLN A 311 3.33 -3.49 -20.90
CA GLN A 311 2.71 -4.75 -20.48
C GLN A 311 3.61 -5.62 -19.58
N PHE A 312 4.81 -5.15 -19.24
CA PHE A 312 5.77 -5.90 -18.45
C PHE A 312 5.84 -5.35 -17.02
N ILE A 313 6.17 -6.25 -16.10
CA ILE A 313 6.39 -5.94 -14.69
C ILE A 313 7.76 -6.54 -14.34
N THR A 314 8.50 -5.84 -13.48
CA THR A 314 9.80 -6.31 -13.01
C THR A 314 9.72 -7.67 -12.32
N GLU A 315 10.75 -8.51 -12.51
CA GLU A 315 10.86 -9.84 -11.88
C GLU A 315 10.84 -9.79 -10.35
N GLU A 316 11.24 -8.66 -9.76
CA GLU A 316 11.18 -8.45 -8.32
C GLU A 316 9.74 -8.49 -7.78
N VAL A 317 8.76 -8.19 -8.65
CA VAL A 317 7.33 -8.30 -8.33
C VAL A 317 6.79 -9.66 -8.83
N THR A 318 6.99 -10.01 -10.10
CA THR A 318 6.38 -11.23 -10.69
C THR A 318 6.90 -12.54 -10.06
N ASN A 319 8.19 -12.60 -9.73
CA ASN A 319 8.85 -13.84 -9.28
C ASN A 319 9.20 -13.82 -7.79
N HIS A 320 9.26 -12.64 -7.18
CA HIS A 320 9.80 -12.48 -5.83
C HIS A 320 8.81 -11.91 -4.81
N CYS A 321 7.73 -11.25 -5.22
CA CYS A 321 6.72 -10.74 -4.27
C CYS A 321 6.03 -11.89 -3.51
N LEU A 322 5.66 -12.96 -4.23
CA LEU A 322 5.02 -14.17 -3.68
C LEU A 322 6.00 -15.17 -3.07
N ARG A 323 7.30 -14.84 -3.00
CA ARG A 323 8.31 -15.78 -2.51
C ARG A 323 8.18 -15.97 -1.00
N ILE A 324 7.86 -17.20 -0.61
CA ILE A 324 8.04 -17.67 0.77
C ILE A 324 9.55 -17.74 1.02
N LYS A 325 10.08 -16.86 1.89
CA LYS A 325 11.45 -17.04 2.41
C LYS A 325 11.41 -18.22 3.39
N THR A 326 11.61 -19.44 2.91
CA THR A 326 12.01 -20.56 3.77
C THR A 326 13.44 -20.28 4.23
N LEU A 327 13.60 -19.71 5.42
CA LEU A 327 14.90 -19.70 6.09
C LEU A 327 15.27 -21.16 6.38
N LEU A 328 16.31 -21.65 5.70
CA LEU A 328 16.97 -22.91 6.00
C LEU A 328 17.71 -22.78 7.35
N THR A 329 16.97 -22.85 8.46
CA THR A 329 17.51 -23.07 9.81
C THR A 329 16.54 -23.93 10.61
N PRO A 330 16.96 -25.08 11.17
CA PRO A 330 16.08 -25.93 11.98
C PRO A 330 16.00 -25.37 13.40
N ALA A 331 15.13 -24.40 13.65
CA ALA A 331 14.72 -24.02 15.00
C ALA A 331 13.40 -23.23 14.95
N LEU A 332 12.35 -23.83 15.51
CA LEU A 332 11.16 -23.22 16.12
C LEU A 332 10.89 -21.74 15.76
N ILE A 333 10.34 -21.50 14.57
CA ILE A 333 9.69 -20.23 14.22
C ILE A 333 8.42 -20.59 13.45
N SER A 334 7.33 -19.92 13.80
CA SER A 334 5.99 -19.97 13.22
C SER A 334 5.97 -20.05 11.68
N PRO A 335 4.93 -20.64 11.06
CA PRO A 335 4.88 -20.80 9.62
C PRO A 335 4.98 -19.42 8.93
N PRO A 336 5.81 -19.28 7.88
CA PRO A 336 5.98 -18.03 7.17
C PRO A 336 4.64 -17.60 6.55
N SER A 337 4.27 -16.34 6.78
CA SER A 337 3.06 -15.72 6.26
C SER A 337 2.98 -15.84 4.74
N THR A 338 1.93 -16.50 4.26
CA THR A 338 1.54 -16.50 2.85
C THR A 338 1.01 -15.13 2.49
N PHE A 339 1.63 -14.47 1.52
CA PHE A 339 1.17 -13.19 0.99
C PHE A 339 -0.29 -13.32 0.50
N SER A 340 -1.15 -12.36 0.84
CA SER A 340 -2.45 -12.22 0.20
C SER A 340 -2.23 -11.61 -1.18
N GLY A 341 -2.22 -12.46 -2.21
CA GLY A 341 -1.88 -12.17 -3.62
C GLY A 341 -2.75 -11.14 -4.35
N ASP A 342 -3.53 -10.33 -3.63
CA ASP A 342 -4.62 -9.52 -4.19
C ASP A 342 -4.10 -8.36 -5.03
N GLU A 343 -2.88 -7.85 -4.79
CA GLU A 343 -2.42 -6.65 -5.49
C GLU A 343 -1.98 -6.93 -6.93
N ILE A 344 -1.27 -8.02 -7.20
CA ILE A 344 -0.63 -8.26 -8.52
C ILE A 344 -1.54 -9.06 -9.48
N MET A 345 -2.45 -9.88 -8.94
CA MET A 345 -3.22 -10.87 -9.71
C MET A 345 -4.73 -10.59 -9.69
N ALA A 346 -5.14 -9.34 -9.51
CA ALA A 346 -6.55 -9.00 -9.28
C ALA A 346 -7.47 -9.26 -10.49
N PHE A 347 -6.96 -9.22 -11.72
CA PHE A 347 -7.82 -9.23 -12.92
C PHE A 347 -8.71 -10.48 -13.10
N PRO A 348 -8.27 -11.73 -12.82
CA PRO A 348 -9.15 -12.90 -12.92
C PRO A 348 -10.08 -13.09 -11.72
N ALA A 349 -9.92 -12.32 -10.64
CA ALA A 349 -10.61 -12.55 -9.37
C ALA A 349 -11.89 -11.72 -9.18
N THR A 350 -12.00 -10.57 -9.84
CA THR A 350 -13.18 -9.69 -9.75
C THR A 350 -14.15 -9.83 -10.91
N ILE A 351 -13.66 -10.21 -12.09
CA ILE A 351 -14.52 -10.55 -13.22
C ILE A 351 -14.44 -12.07 -13.35
N SER A 352 -15.57 -12.76 -13.60
CA SER A 352 -15.57 -14.19 -13.95
C SER A 352 -14.93 -14.42 -15.33
N ILE A 353 -13.71 -13.91 -15.54
CA ILE A 353 -12.88 -14.11 -16.71
C ILE A 353 -11.84 -15.14 -16.32
N ASP A 354 -11.76 -16.18 -17.13
CA ASP A 354 -10.76 -17.22 -17.04
C ASP A 354 -9.34 -16.60 -16.96
N PRO A 355 -8.52 -16.91 -15.94
CA PRO A 355 -7.14 -16.44 -15.85
C PRO A 355 -6.27 -16.81 -17.07
N TYR A 356 -6.74 -17.69 -17.94
CA TYR A 356 -6.09 -18.10 -19.19
C TYR A 356 -6.61 -17.38 -20.45
N ALA A 357 -7.45 -16.35 -20.34
CA ALA A 357 -8.05 -15.65 -21.48
C ALA A 357 -7.24 -14.46 -22.05
N ILE A 358 -5.95 -14.33 -21.72
CA ILE A 358 -5.04 -13.35 -22.34
C ILE A 358 -3.80 -14.06 -22.89
#